data_AF-A0A6P1AB42-F1
#
_entry.id   AF-A0A6P1AB42-F1
#
_cell.length_a   1.000
_cell.length_b   1.000
_cell.length_c   1.000
_cell.angle_alpha   90.00
_cell.angle_beta   90.00
_cell.angle_gamma   90.00
#
_symmetry.space_group_name_H-M   'P 1'
#
loop_
_entity.id
_entity.type
_entity.pdbx_description
1 polymer ?
#
loop_
_entity_poly.entity_id
_entity_poly.type
_entity_poly.pdbx_seq_one_letter_code
_entity_poly.pdbx_strand_id
1 'polypeptide(L)' 'MERVLKNFEYTIQKGINNQMPLESKLILLGQIHYAMERGDLTIKEAEKLEERLGIGLKNYQREMEYAVFGELEEEE' A
#
# COMPACT_ATOMS: atom_id res chain seq x y z
N MET A 1 -13.38 -6.65 -10.28
CA MET A 1 -12.37 -7.38 -9.49
C MET A 1 -11.14 -7.75 -10.33
N GLU A 2 -11.13 -8.82 -11.16
CA GLU A 2 -9.89 -9.29 -11.81
C GLU A 2 -9.16 -8.24 -12.69
N ARG A 3 -9.92 -7.36 -13.36
CA ARG A 3 -9.37 -6.25 -14.15
C ARG A 3 -8.69 -5.18 -13.28
N VAL A 4 -9.19 -4.93 -12.07
CA VAL A 4 -8.64 -3.91 -11.15
C VAL A 4 -7.30 -4.38 -10.61
N LEU A 5 -7.21 -5.63 -10.15
CA LEU A 5 -5.95 -6.25 -9.72
C LEU A 5 -4.88 -6.16 -10.83
N LYS A 6 -5.21 -6.60 -12.06
CA LYS A 6 -4.28 -6.57 -13.19
C LYS A 6 -3.79 -5.15 -13.53
N ASN A 7 -4.66 -4.15 -13.41
CA ASN A 7 -4.28 -2.74 -13.63
C ASN A 7 -3.28 -2.26 -12.58
N PHE A 8 -3.49 -2.61 -11.30
CA PHE A 8 -2.52 -2.30 -10.25
C PHE A 8 -1.20 -3.03 -10.48
N GLU A 9 -1.23 -4.34 -10.74
CA GLU A 9 -0.02 -5.12 -11.01
C GLU A 9 0.80 -4.53 -12.18
N TYR A 10 0.13 -4.12 -13.26
CA TYR A 10 0.78 -3.44 -14.38
C TYR A 10 1.40 -2.10 -13.98
N THR A 11 0.65 -1.28 -13.24
CA THR A 11 1.10 0.05 -12.82
C THR A 11 2.30 -0.03 -11.88
N ILE A 12 2.25 -0.94 -10.90
CA ILE A 12 3.34 -1.22 -9.97
C ILE A 12 4.59 -1.66 -10.74
N GLN A 13 4.46 -2.66 -11.63
CA GLN A 13 5.59 -3.16 -12.40
C GLN A 13 6.22 -2.08 -13.27
N LYS A 14 5.40 -1.29 -13.97
CA LYS A 14 5.88 -0.17 -14.77
C LYS A 14 6.57 0.87 -13.90
N GLY A 15 6.02 1.17 -12.72
CA GLY A 15 6.60 2.06 -11.73
C GLY A 15 7.99 1.62 -11.26
N ILE A 16 8.13 0.36 -10.85
CA ILE A 16 9.40 -0.23 -10.41
C ILE A 16 10.46 -0.09 -11.50
N ASN A 17 10.10 -0.43 -12.75
CA ASN A 17 11.03 -0.33 -13.89
C ASN A 17 11.48 1.11 -14.18
N ASN A 18 10.73 2.11 -13.73
CA ASN A 18 11.03 3.54 -13.91
C ASN A 18 11.46 4.21 -12.60
N GLN A 19 11.92 3.45 -11.60
CA GLN A 19 12.39 3.98 -10.32
C GLN A 19 11.35 4.88 -9.63
N MET A 20 10.10 4.43 -9.57
CA MET A 20 8.99 5.16 -8.94
C MET A 20 9.39 5.69 -7.55
N PRO A 21 9.28 7.01 -7.32
CA PRO A 21 9.67 7.63 -6.06
C PRO A 21 8.69 7.25 -4.93
N LEU A 22 9.14 7.35 -3.68
CA LEU A 22 8.39 6.91 -2.50
C LEU A 22 7.00 7.55 -2.43
N GLU A 23 6.89 8.84 -2.69
CA GLU A 23 5.65 9.60 -2.66
C GLU A 23 4.62 9.03 -3.64
N SER A 24 5.06 8.64 -4.84
CA SER A 24 4.20 7.99 -5.84
C SER A 24 3.75 6.60 -5.39
N LYS A 25 4.63 5.87 -4.69
CA LYS A 25 4.26 4.59 -4.11
C LYS A 25 3.22 4.76 -3.00
N LEU A 26 3.37 5.75 -2.12
CA LEU A 26 2.40 6.03 -1.04
C LEU A 26 1.03 6.43 -1.59
N ILE A 27 0.98 7.21 -2.68
CA ILE A 27 -0.28 7.51 -3.39
C ILE A 27 -0.92 6.22 -3.91
N LEU A 28 -0.13 5.34 -4.54
CA LEU A 28 -0.63 4.09 -5.08
C LEU A 28 -1.11 3.13 -3.98
N LEU A 29 -0.43 3.11 -2.84
CA LEU A 29 -0.84 2.37 -1.63
C LEU A 29 -2.23 2.81 -1.18
N GLY A 30 -2.48 4.11 -1.06
CA GLY A 30 -3.81 4.63 -0.71
C GLY A 30 -4.90 4.22 -1.71
N GLN A 31 -4.58 4.18 -3.01
CA GLN A 31 -5.53 3.70 -4.04
C GLN A 31 -5.83 2.20 -3.92
N ILE A 32 -4.84 1.39 -3.52
CA ILE A 32 -5.02 -0.05 -3.28
C ILE A 32 -5.98 -0.26 -2.10
N HIS A 33 -5.74 0.40 -0.96
CA HIS A 33 -6.64 0.31 0.20
C HIS A 33 -8.05 0.80 -0.12
N TYR A 34 -8.18 1.91 -0.84
CA TYR A 34 -9.49 2.41 -1.26
C TYR A 34 -10.24 1.41 -2.16
N ALA A 35 -9.54 0.75 -3.10
CA ALA A 35 -10.13 -0.30 -3.92
C ALA A 35 -10.54 -1.53 -3.09
N MET A 36 -9.77 -1.89 -2.06
CA MET A 36 -10.11 -2.95 -1.11
C MET A 36 -11.38 -2.60 -0.31
N GLU A 37 -11.47 -1.39 0.24
CA GLU A 37 -12.64 -0.94 1.02
C GLU A 37 -13.94 -0.94 0.20
N ARG A 38 -13.86 -0.64 -1.11
CA ARG A 38 -15.00 -0.72 -2.03
C ARG A 38 -15.35 -2.14 -2.48
N GLY A 39 -14.56 -3.15 -2.09
CA GLY A 39 -14.73 -4.53 -2.53
C GLY A 39 -14.26 -4.79 -3.97
N ASP A 40 -13.49 -3.88 -4.57
CA ASP A 40 -12.87 -4.09 -5.88
C ASP A 40 -11.66 -5.05 -5.79
N LEU A 41 -11.06 -5.13 -4.60
CA LEU A 41 -10.00 -6.06 -4.21
C LEU A 41 -10.38 -6.78 -2.91
N THR A 42 -9.96 -8.02 -2.78
CA THR A 42 -9.92 -8.72 -1.50
C THR A 42 -8.72 -8.26 -0.67
N ILE A 43 -8.77 -8.49 0.65
CA ILE A 43 -7.66 -8.20 1.57
C ILE A 43 -6.35 -8.85 1.08
N LYS A 44 -6.41 -10.13 0.69
CA LYS A 44 -5.24 -10.87 0.19
C LYS A 44 -4.66 -10.29 -1.10
N GLU A 45 -5.51 -9.73 -1.97
CA GLU A 45 -5.06 -9.08 -3.19
C GLU A 45 -4.39 -7.74 -2.89
N ALA A 46 -4.90 -6.97 -1.93
CA ALA A 46 -4.27 -5.75 -1.45
C ALA A 46 -2.89 -6.04 -0.84
N GLU A 47 -2.79 -6.98 0.10
CA GLU A 47 -1.53 -7.41 0.74
C GLU A 47 -0.47 -7.78 -0.31
N LYS A 48 -0.85 -8.56 -1.34
CA LYS A 48 0.06 -8.95 -2.44
C LYS A 48 0.55 -7.74 -3.25
N LEU A 49 -0.30 -6.72 -3.44
CA LEU A 49 0.09 -5.50 -4.14
C LEU A 49 1.02 -4.63 -3.28
N GLU A 50 0.79 -4.56 -1.97
CA GLU A 50 1.65 -3.85 -1.01
C GLU A 50 3.06 -4.44 -0.98
N GLU A 51 3.17 -5.77 -0.87
CA GLU A 51 4.43 -6.50 -0.95
C GLU A 51 5.17 -6.18 -2.26
N ARG A 52 4.46 -6.21 -3.39
CA ARG A 52 5.04 -5.91 -4.71
C ARG A 52 5.52 -4.46 -4.82
N LEU A 53 4.80 -3.52 -4.23
CA LEU A 53 5.16 -2.10 -4.25
C LEU A 53 6.42 -1.83 -3.39
N GLY A 54 6.77 -2.78 -2.51
CA GLY A 54 7.91 -2.70 -1.61
C GLY A 54 7.67 -1.71 -0.48
N ILE A 55 6.40 -1.39 -0.18
CA ILE A 55 5.99 -0.62 1.00
C ILE A 55 5.36 -1.59 2.01
N GLY A 56 6.04 -2.69 2.28
CA GLY A 56 5.71 -3.54 3.42
C GLY A 56 6.28 -2.89 4.67
N LEU A 57 5.42 -2.41 5.55
CA LEU A 57 5.87 -1.87 6.83
C LEU A 57 6.29 -3.04 7.74
N LYS A 58 7.60 -3.32 7.82
CA LYS A 58 8.15 -4.21 8.86
C LYS A 58 7.68 -3.83 10.27
N ASN A 59 7.33 -2.55 10.47
CA ASN A 59 6.81 -1.99 11.71
C ASN A 59 5.46 -1.30 11.47
N TYR A 60 4.52 -1.98 10.81
CA TYR A 60 3.20 -1.42 10.44
C TYR A 60 2.52 -0.67 11.58
N GLN A 61 2.51 -1.28 12.76
CA GLN A 61 1.86 -0.75 13.96
C GLN A 61 2.49 0.58 14.40
N ARG A 62 3.82 0.65 14.44
CA ARG A 62 4.59 1.85 14.80
C ARG A 62 4.38 3.01 13.82
N GLU A 63 4.41 2.74 12.53
CA GLU A 63 4.21 3.80 11.52
C GLU A 63 2.74 4.24 11.45
N MET A 64 1.80 3.34 11.76
CA MET A 64 0.39 3.67 11.93
C MET A 64 0.16 4.60 13.13
N GLU A 65 0.77 4.30 14.28
CA GLU A 65 0.71 5.17 15.47
C GLU A 65 1.23 6.57 15.14
N TYR A 66 2.40 6.67 14.52
CA TYR A 66 2.91 7.96 14.04
C TYR A 66 1.95 8.66 13.07
N ALA A 67 1.33 7.93 12.15
CA ALA A 67 0.42 8.51 11.17
C ALA A 67 -0.90 9.00 11.77
N VAL A 68 -1.40 8.34 12.83
CA VAL A 68 -2.67 8.65 13.48
C VAL A 68 -2.50 9.72 14.56
N PHE A 69 -1.47 9.60 15.39
CA PHE A 69 -1.28 10.43 16.58
C PHE A 69 -0.21 11.51 16.40
N GLY A 70 0.65 11.39 15.38
CA GLY A 70 1.79 12.29 15.18
C GLY A 70 3.00 11.97 16.07
N GLU A 71 2.89 10.96 16.93
CA GLU A 71 3.93 10.47 17.84
C GLU A 71 3.75 8.96 18.08
N LEU A 72 4.75 8.31 18.69
CA LEU A 72 4.59 6.93 19.18
C LEU A 72 3.95 7.00 20.57
N GLU A 73 2.99 6.13 20.84
CA GLU A 73 2.61 5.89 22.23
C GLU A 73 3.84 5.32 22.95
N GLU A 74 4.28 5.99 24.01
CA GLU A 74 5.28 5.42 24.91
C GLU A 74 4.63 4.21 25.61
N GLU A 75 5.22 3.02 25.48
CA GLU A 75 4.79 1.84 26.25
C GLU A 75 4.96 2.15 27.75
N GLU A 76 3.85 2.38 28.47
CA GLU A 76 3.80 2.46 29.95
C GLU A 76 4.03 1.09 30.62
#